data_AF-W6Q0R3-F1
#
_entry.id   AF-W6Q0R3-F1
#
_cell.length_a   1.000
_cell.length_b   1.000
_cell.length_c   1.000
_cell.angle_alpha   90.00
_cell.angle_beta   90.00
_cell.angle_gamma   90.00
#
_symmetry.space_group_name_H-M   'P 1'
#
loop_
_entity.id
_entity.type
_entity.pdbx_description
1 polymer ?
#
loop_
_entity_poly.entity_id
_entity_poly.type
_entity_poly.pdbx_seq_one_letter_code
_entity_poly.pdbx_strand_id
1 'polypeptide(L)'
;MRRRHYFISAPSDLFPAASISHEYWSLSPPLDSTRHYFSIRAFTLQQAALIHNPRSRYTSHTSILATMSYTIRLRVENSTSDALTVVEKTCWYYANGCTWTENDGQHVLFMGGSGTSGMLRFKSSFGEIFTIVVGIHNYKLWCGLLWDLGDQDTALKLHPEFYRGGKYSHATPDACYSPVTHATRASITFERENQNEVFAVLKYYPS
;
A
#
# COMPACT_ATOMS: atom_id res chain seq x y z
N MET A 1 30.31 -3.14 -32.27
CA MET A 1 29.12 -2.85 -31.45
C MET A 1 29.45 -3.09 -29.98
N ARG A 2 29.65 -2.03 -29.18
CA ARG A 2 29.96 -2.16 -27.74
C ARG A 2 28.65 -2.12 -26.93
N ARG A 3 28.30 -3.24 -26.28
CA ARG A 3 27.22 -3.29 -25.28
C ARG A 3 27.75 -2.66 -23.98
N ARG A 4 27.09 -1.60 -23.49
CA ARG A 4 27.31 -1.09 -22.13
C ARG A 4 26.48 -1.96 -21.17
N HIS A 5 27.18 -2.74 -20.35
CA HIS A 5 26.59 -3.38 -19.18
C HIS A 5 26.39 -2.31 -18.12
N TYR A 6 25.14 -2.08 -17.70
CA TYR A 6 24.86 -1.32 -16.50
C TYR A 6 24.70 -2.31 -15.34
N PHE A 7 25.76 -2.46 -14.56
CA PHE A 7 25.65 -2.99 -13.19
C PHE A 7 25.09 -1.85 -12.33
N ILE A 8 23.95 -2.08 -11.68
CA ILE A 8 23.46 -1.20 -10.62
C ILE A 8 23.80 -1.89 -9.31
N SER A 9 24.86 -1.42 -8.66
CA SER A 9 25.17 -1.70 -7.26
C SER A 9 24.10 -1.03 -6.40
N ALA A 10 23.36 -1.82 -5.62
CA ALA A 10 22.64 -1.28 -4.48
C ALA A 10 23.67 -0.74 -3.47
N PRO A 11 23.45 0.43 -2.83
CA PRO A 11 24.27 0.82 -1.70
C PRO A 11 23.98 -0.16 -0.55
N SER A 12 24.94 -1.03 -0.27
CA SER A 12 25.15 -1.56 1.06
C SER A 12 25.46 -0.38 1.99
N ASP A 13 25.01 -0.50 3.24
CA ASP A 13 25.24 0.42 4.37
C ASP A 13 24.15 1.47 4.56
N LEU A 14 23.17 1.11 5.42
CA LEU A 14 22.57 1.97 6.46
C LEU A 14 21.36 1.29 7.12
N PHE A 15 21.57 0.18 7.84
CA PHE A 15 20.70 -0.21 8.97
C PHE A 15 21.51 -1.08 9.94
N PRO A 16 21.65 -0.73 11.23
CA PRO A 16 22.22 -1.64 12.20
C PRO A 16 21.23 -2.79 12.43
N ALA A 17 21.75 -4.01 12.45
CA ALA A 17 21.02 -5.19 12.88
C ALA A 17 20.60 -5.01 14.35
N ALA A 18 19.30 -4.82 14.60
CA ALA A 18 18.76 -4.95 15.94
C ALA A 18 18.66 -6.44 16.28
N SER A 19 19.53 -6.90 17.17
CA SER A 19 19.41 -8.17 17.84
C SER A 19 18.21 -8.09 18.79
N ILE A 20 17.21 -8.95 18.57
CA ILE A 20 16.08 -9.10 19.49
C ILE A 20 16.45 -10.20 20.47
N SER A 21 16.76 -9.83 21.70
CA SER A 21 16.78 -10.74 22.84
C SER A 21 15.34 -11.07 23.25
N HIS A 22 14.99 -12.36 23.24
CA HIS A 22 13.76 -12.85 23.85
C HIS A 22 13.89 -12.83 25.38
N GLU A 23 13.14 -11.97 26.06
CA GLU A 23 12.80 -12.18 27.47
C GLU A 23 11.33 -12.61 27.59
N TYR A 24 11.14 -13.84 28.06
CA TYR A 24 9.86 -14.39 28.46
C TYR A 24 9.48 -13.81 29.82
N TRP A 25 8.37 -13.08 29.89
CA TRP A 25 7.67 -12.84 31.15
C TRP A 25 6.30 -13.51 31.09
N SER A 26 6.15 -14.54 31.92
CA SER A 26 4.90 -15.26 32.17
C SER A 26 4.10 -14.51 33.24
N LEU A 27 2.87 -14.15 32.93
CA LEU A 27 1.89 -13.70 33.93
C LEU A 27 0.55 -14.39 33.66
N SER A 28 0.13 -15.23 34.61
CA SER A 28 -1.22 -15.78 34.69
C SER A 28 -2.22 -14.67 35.10
N PRO A 29 -3.50 -14.76 34.69
CA PRO A 29 -4.48 -13.71 34.96
C PRO A 29 -5.25 -13.95 36.27
N PRO A 30 -5.89 -12.92 36.85
CA PRO A 30 -7.10 -13.10 37.63
C PRO A 30 -8.34 -12.62 36.86
N LEU A 31 -9.42 -13.39 37.05
CA LEU A 31 -10.79 -13.02 36.72
C LEU A 31 -11.22 -11.75 37.50
N ASP A 32 -11.93 -10.83 36.85
CA ASP A 32 -13.31 -10.49 37.24
C ASP A 32 -13.97 -9.58 36.18
N SER A 33 -15.29 -9.74 36.06
CA SER A 33 -16.22 -9.06 35.18
C SER A 33 -16.59 -7.68 35.73
N THR A 34 -16.70 -6.67 34.86
CA THR A 34 -17.86 -5.74 34.85
C THR A 34 -17.81 -4.83 33.62
N ARG A 35 -18.98 -4.64 33.01
CA ARG A 35 -19.24 -3.80 31.81
C ARG A 35 -18.91 -2.33 32.07
N HIS A 36 -18.18 -1.68 31.16
CA HIS A 36 -18.36 -0.24 30.89
C HIS A 36 -18.12 0.10 29.41
N TYR A 37 -19.03 0.92 28.87
CA TYR A 37 -18.99 1.56 27.56
C TYR A 37 -17.65 2.29 27.34
N PHE A 38 -16.98 2.03 26.21
CA PHE A 38 -15.91 2.91 25.73
C PHE A 38 -16.40 3.77 24.57
N SER A 39 -16.60 5.05 24.86
CA SER A 39 -16.70 6.15 23.92
C SER A 39 -15.32 6.39 23.30
N ILE A 40 -15.21 6.35 21.97
CA ILE A 40 -14.00 6.73 21.25
C ILE A 40 -13.88 8.26 21.33
N ARG A 41 -13.07 8.75 22.27
CA ARG A 41 -12.64 10.15 22.29
C ARG A 41 -11.55 10.35 21.26
N ALA A 42 -11.74 11.36 20.42
CA ALA A 42 -10.76 11.88 19.48
C ALA A 42 -9.42 12.15 20.18
N PHE A 43 -8.32 11.68 19.60
CA PHE A 43 -6.98 12.07 20.01
C PHE A 43 -6.72 13.51 19.54
N THR A 44 -6.83 14.46 20.45
CA THR A 44 -6.31 15.81 20.25
C THR A 44 -4.80 15.77 20.45
N LEU A 45 -4.03 16.19 19.43
CA LEU A 45 -2.58 16.36 19.53
C LEU A 45 -2.26 17.40 20.60
N GLN A 46 -1.63 16.98 21.69
CA GLN A 46 -1.14 17.86 22.73
C GLN A 46 0.16 18.51 22.26
N GLN A 47 0.14 19.82 22.02
CA GLN A 47 1.34 20.62 21.78
C GLN A 47 2.22 20.61 23.03
N ALA A 48 3.47 20.17 22.88
CA ALA A 48 4.47 20.25 23.93
C ALA A 48 4.90 21.72 24.11
N ALA A 49 4.72 22.24 25.32
CA ALA A 49 5.24 23.53 25.74
C ALA A 49 6.77 23.47 25.90
N LEU A 50 7.47 24.40 25.23
CA LEU A 50 8.91 24.61 25.32
C LEU A 50 9.28 25.20 26.68
N ILE A 51 10.04 24.46 27.50
CA ILE A 51 10.79 25.02 28.63
C ILE A 51 12.08 25.61 28.05
N HIS A 52 12.18 26.94 28.09
CA HIS A 52 13.31 27.71 27.57
C HIS A 52 14.53 27.56 28.50
N ASN A 53 15.59 26.90 28.03
CA ASN A 53 16.92 26.93 28.67
C ASN A 53 17.88 27.76 27.77
N PRO A 54 18.40 28.91 28.22
CA PRO A 54 19.10 29.85 27.34
C PRO A 54 20.60 29.55 27.18
N ARG A 55 21.00 28.27 27.14
CA ARG A 55 22.40 27.87 26.87
C ARG A 55 22.49 26.57 26.07
N SER A 56 22.11 26.62 24.79
CA SER A 56 22.63 25.68 23.80
C SER A 56 22.57 26.31 22.41
N ARG A 57 23.74 26.77 21.92
CA ARG A 57 23.93 27.04 20.50
C ARG A 57 24.23 25.71 19.80
N TYR A 58 23.21 24.89 19.68
CA TYR A 58 23.14 23.87 18.64
C TYR A 58 21.77 24.05 18.00
N THR A 59 21.74 24.70 16.83
CA THR A 59 20.65 24.59 15.89
C THR A 59 20.53 23.11 15.54
N SER A 60 19.70 22.42 16.32
CA SER A 60 19.23 21.09 15.99
C SER A 60 18.35 21.30 14.77
N HIS A 61 18.96 21.21 13.58
CA HIS A 61 18.20 20.79 12.42
C HIS A 61 17.77 19.35 12.70
N THR A 62 16.74 19.21 13.54
CA THR A 62 15.88 18.05 13.52
C THR A 62 15.14 18.15 12.19
N SER A 63 15.84 17.80 11.11
CA SER A 63 15.23 17.33 9.89
C SER A 63 14.61 15.99 10.27
N ILE A 64 13.47 16.03 10.96
CA ILE A 64 12.53 14.94 10.89
C ILE A 64 12.19 14.94 9.40
N LEU A 65 12.86 14.09 8.60
CA LEU A 65 12.42 13.82 7.25
C LEU A 65 11.03 13.24 7.45
N ALA A 66 10.00 14.09 7.48
CA ALA A 66 8.63 13.67 7.49
C ALA A 66 8.49 12.82 6.23
N THR A 67 8.47 11.50 6.40
CA THR A 67 8.18 10.59 5.31
C THR A 67 6.78 10.94 4.86
N MET A 68 6.66 11.52 3.67
CA MET A 68 5.37 11.92 3.12
C MET A 68 4.52 10.68 2.91
N SER A 69 3.40 10.58 3.62
CA SER A 69 2.41 9.52 3.41
C SER A 69 1.59 9.78 2.15
N TYR A 70 1.07 8.72 1.55
CA TYR A 70 0.23 8.79 0.36
C TYR A 70 -1.10 8.08 0.60
N THR A 71 -2.16 8.61 0.01
CA THR A 71 -3.49 8.01 0.05
C THR A 71 -3.97 7.79 -1.39
N ILE A 72 -4.38 6.56 -1.72
CA ILE A 72 -5.09 6.25 -2.96
C ILE A 72 -6.52 5.85 -2.60
N ARG A 73 -7.50 6.60 -3.11
CA ARG A 73 -8.92 6.30 -2.97
C ARG A 73 -9.41 5.63 -4.24
N LEU A 74 -9.71 4.34 -4.16
CA LEU A 74 -10.18 3.56 -5.28
C LEU A 74 -11.70 3.42 -5.26
N ARG A 75 -12.34 3.88 -6.33
CA ARG A 75 -13.73 3.59 -6.64
C ARG A 75 -13.79 2.49 -7.70
N VAL A 76 -14.72 1.54 -7.51
CA VAL A 76 -15.04 0.53 -8.52
C VAL A 76 -16.31 0.96 -9.24
N GLU A 77 -16.21 1.18 -10.55
CA GLU A 77 -17.33 1.43 -11.44
C GLU A 77 -17.64 0.17 -12.24
N ASN A 78 -18.81 -0.38 -11.96
CA ASN A 78 -19.33 -1.55 -12.65
C ASN A 78 -20.75 -1.26 -13.10
N SER A 79 -20.92 -1.05 -14.39
CA SER A 79 -22.23 -0.76 -15.02
C SER A 79 -22.96 -2.02 -15.47
N THR A 80 -22.54 -3.20 -15.01
CA THR A 80 -23.08 -4.50 -15.44
C THR A 80 -23.79 -5.21 -14.29
N SER A 81 -24.49 -6.29 -14.61
CA SER A 81 -25.15 -7.13 -13.59
C SER A 81 -24.19 -8.09 -12.89
N ASP A 82 -22.92 -8.19 -13.32
CA ASP A 82 -21.95 -9.08 -12.67
C ASP A 82 -21.51 -8.47 -11.34
N ALA A 83 -21.78 -9.10 -10.21
CA ALA A 83 -21.36 -8.57 -8.92
C ALA A 83 -19.86 -8.84 -8.68
N LEU A 84 -19.10 -7.78 -8.38
CA LEU A 84 -17.68 -7.89 -8.00
C LEU A 84 -17.52 -7.90 -6.49
N THR A 85 -16.84 -8.92 -5.96
CA THR A 85 -16.51 -9.03 -4.55
C THR A 85 -15.00 -8.98 -4.36
N VAL A 86 -14.52 -8.12 -3.46
CA VAL A 86 -13.13 -8.18 -3.01
C VAL A 86 -12.97 -9.37 -2.05
N VAL A 87 -12.18 -10.36 -2.46
CA VAL A 87 -11.96 -11.60 -1.71
C VAL A 87 -10.61 -11.65 -1.01
N GLU A 88 -9.71 -10.70 -1.30
CA GLU A 88 -8.41 -10.60 -0.65
C GLU A 88 -7.86 -9.16 -0.72
N LYS A 89 -7.20 -8.72 0.35
CA LYS A 89 -6.49 -7.43 0.40
C LYS A 89 -5.10 -7.67 0.97
N THR A 90 -4.07 -7.25 0.27
CA THR A 90 -2.69 -7.32 0.76
C THR A 90 -2.08 -5.94 0.83
N CYS A 91 -1.12 -5.82 1.73
CA CYS A 91 -0.31 -4.65 1.89
C CYS A 91 1.17 -5.05 1.85
N TRP A 92 1.95 -4.32 1.04
CA TRP A 92 3.39 -4.53 1.00
C TRP A 92 4.09 -3.81 2.15
N TYR A 93 5.12 -4.42 2.72
CA TYR A 93 5.74 -3.97 3.98
C TYR A 93 6.74 -2.81 3.82
N TYR A 94 7.12 -2.45 2.59
CA TYR A 94 8.02 -1.32 2.36
C TYR A 94 7.40 0.01 2.80
N ALA A 95 8.25 1.03 2.98
CA ALA A 95 7.83 2.41 3.26
C ALA A 95 6.88 2.54 4.48
N ASN A 96 7.20 1.85 5.57
CA ASN A 96 6.37 1.75 6.78
C ASN A 96 5.00 1.10 6.55
N GLY A 97 4.91 0.27 5.50
CA GLY A 97 3.70 -0.45 5.15
C GLY A 97 2.59 0.45 4.64
N CYS A 98 1.40 -0.10 4.71
CA CYS A 98 0.17 0.46 4.19
C CYS A 98 -1.03 -0.18 4.89
N THR A 99 -2.21 0.39 4.68
CA THR A 99 -3.44 -0.13 5.26
C THR A 99 -4.60 0.12 4.30
N TRP A 100 -5.43 -0.90 4.11
CA TRP A 100 -6.70 -0.76 3.41
C TRP A 100 -7.82 -0.48 4.40
N THR A 101 -8.61 0.55 4.12
CA THR A 101 -9.89 0.83 4.77
C THR A 101 -10.98 0.95 3.72
N GLU A 102 -12.23 1.04 4.16
CA GLU A 102 -13.37 1.32 3.30
C GLU A 102 -14.09 2.56 3.80
N ASN A 103 -14.45 3.45 2.88
CA ASN A 103 -15.25 4.63 3.20
C ASN A 103 -16.13 5.00 2.00
N ASP A 104 -17.42 5.21 2.22
CA ASP A 104 -18.39 5.62 1.18
C ASP A 104 -18.33 4.76 -0.10
N GLY A 105 -18.21 3.44 0.05
CA GLY A 105 -18.12 2.49 -1.07
C GLY A 105 -16.79 2.52 -1.83
N GLN A 106 -15.77 3.21 -1.31
CA GLN A 106 -14.42 3.25 -1.88
C GLN A 106 -13.46 2.42 -1.03
N HIS A 107 -12.48 1.80 -1.69
CA HIS A 107 -11.34 1.19 -1.02
C HIS A 107 -10.22 2.21 -0.88
N VAL A 108 -9.81 2.51 0.35
CA VAL A 108 -8.82 3.56 0.63
C VAL A 108 -7.52 2.90 1.07
N LEU A 109 -6.45 3.11 0.30
CA LEU A 109 -5.10 2.66 0.62
C LEU A 109 -4.31 3.83 1.20
N PHE A 110 -4.02 3.77 2.49
CA PHE A 110 -3.02 4.63 3.12
C PHE A 110 -1.64 3.97 3.03
N MET A 111 -0.59 4.72 2.71
CA MET A 111 0.79 4.27 2.61
C MET A 111 1.70 5.17 3.44
N GLY A 112 2.61 4.58 4.21
CA GLY A 112 3.56 5.33 5.04
C GLY A 112 4.62 6.10 4.23
N GLY A 113 4.76 5.80 2.94
CA GLY A 113 5.64 6.52 2.03
C GLY A 113 5.65 5.98 0.60
N SER A 114 6.47 6.59 -0.25
CA SER A 114 6.78 6.08 -1.60
C SER A 114 7.61 4.80 -1.52
N GLY A 115 7.34 3.82 -2.38
CA GLY A 115 8.04 2.54 -2.47
C GLY A 115 7.20 1.33 -2.05
N THR A 116 5.91 1.50 -1.76
CA THR A 116 4.99 0.44 -1.35
C THR A 116 3.70 0.42 -2.19
N SER A 117 2.86 -0.59 -1.97
CA SER A 117 1.60 -0.77 -2.67
C SER A 117 0.63 -1.67 -1.90
N GLY A 118 -0.63 -1.60 -2.28
CA GLY A 118 -1.67 -2.53 -1.87
C GLY A 118 -2.26 -3.24 -3.07
N MET A 119 -2.65 -4.50 -2.90
CA MET A 119 -3.33 -5.29 -3.93
C MET A 119 -4.70 -5.74 -3.44
N LEU A 120 -5.69 -5.67 -4.33
CA LEU A 120 -7.03 -6.21 -4.13
C LEU A 120 -7.25 -7.35 -5.13
N ARG A 121 -7.77 -8.48 -4.65
CA ARG A 121 -8.24 -9.58 -5.50
C ARG A 121 -9.74 -9.55 -5.56
N PHE A 122 -10.28 -9.54 -6.78
CA PHE A 122 -11.70 -9.56 -7.06
C PHE A 122 -12.13 -10.95 -7.54
N LYS A 123 -13.33 -11.35 -7.15
CA LYS A 123 -14.06 -12.47 -7.73
C LYS A 123 -15.41 -11.96 -8.22
N SER A 124 -15.70 -12.22 -9.49
CA SER A 124 -16.99 -11.90 -10.09
C SER A 124 -18.02 -12.99 -9.78
N SER A 125 -19.30 -12.65 -9.87
CA SER A 125 -20.40 -13.59 -9.70
C SER A 125 -20.46 -14.64 -10.82
N PHE A 126 -19.89 -14.33 -11.99
CA PHE A 126 -19.69 -15.27 -13.09
C PHE A 126 -18.41 -16.12 -12.95
N GLY A 127 -17.63 -15.91 -11.88
CA GLY A 127 -16.47 -16.73 -11.54
C GLY A 127 -15.14 -16.22 -12.07
N GLU A 128 -15.11 -15.03 -12.69
CA GLU A 128 -13.85 -14.41 -13.11
C GLU A 128 -13.04 -13.97 -11.89
N ILE A 129 -11.71 -14.17 -11.95
CA ILE A 129 -10.80 -13.76 -10.88
C ILE A 129 -9.72 -12.87 -11.50
N PHE A 130 -9.53 -11.71 -10.89
CA PHE A 130 -8.50 -10.76 -11.30
C PHE A 130 -7.96 -10.01 -10.08
N THR A 131 -6.81 -9.39 -10.22
CA THR A 131 -6.22 -8.53 -9.19
C THR A 131 -5.90 -7.16 -9.75
N ILE A 132 -6.02 -6.16 -8.90
CA ILE A 132 -5.38 -4.87 -9.10
C ILE A 132 -4.32 -4.66 -8.04
N VAL A 133 -3.23 -4.00 -8.40
CA VAL A 133 -2.28 -3.43 -7.45
C VAL A 133 -2.12 -1.96 -7.77
N VAL A 134 -2.09 -1.13 -6.73
CA VAL A 134 -1.87 0.32 -6.83
C VAL A 134 -0.82 0.73 -5.81
N GLY A 135 0.07 1.64 -6.19
CA GLY A 135 1.12 2.10 -5.30
C GLY A 135 1.85 3.32 -5.79
N ILE A 136 2.84 3.74 -5.00
CA ILE A 136 3.74 4.85 -5.33
C ILE A 136 5.16 4.29 -5.44
N HIS A 137 5.87 4.61 -6.51
CA HIS A 137 7.26 4.25 -6.76
C HIS A 137 8.01 5.50 -7.23
N ASN A 138 9.11 5.85 -6.55
CA ASN A 138 9.87 7.07 -6.81
C ASN A 138 8.97 8.32 -6.95
N TYR A 139 8.00 8.47 -6.03
CA TYR A 139 7.04 9.58 -5.97
C TYR A 139 6.05 9.65 -7.15
N LYS A 140 6.06 8.64 -8.02
CA LYS A 140 5.12 8.46 -9.12
C LYS A 140 4.13 7.35 -8.82
N LEU A 141 2.93 7.52 -9.33
CA LEU A 141 1.85 6.54 -9.20
C LEU A 141 2.05 5.41 -10.20
N TRP A 142 1.71 4.19 -9.80
CA TRP A 142 1.70 3.03 -10.70
C TRP A 142 0.54 2.09 -10.36
N CYS A 143 0.13 1.29 -11.34
CA CYS A 143 -0.76 0.16 -11.12
C CYS A 143 -0.36 -1.08 -11.91
N GLY A 144 -0.92 -2.21 -11.50
CA GLY A 144 -0.94 -3.44 -12.27
C GLY A 144 -2.34 -4.04 -12.23
N LEU A 145 -2.77 -4.62 -13.33
CA LEU A 145 -4.00 -5.36 -13.50
C LEU A 145 -3.64 -6.75 -14.06
N LEU A 146 -3.96 -7.80 -13.31
CA LEU A 146 -3.73 -9.19 -13.73
C LEU A 146 -5.08 -9.89 -13.85
N TRP A 147 -5.29 -10.60 -14.94
CA TRP A 147 -6.57 -11.22 -15.31
C TRP A 147 -6.43 -12.72 -15.54
N ASP A 148 -7.57 -13.40 -15.70
CA ASP A 148 -7.69 -14.85 -15.97
C ASP A 148 -6.91 -15.67 -14.94
N LEU A 149 -7.04 -15.28 -13.67
CA LEU A 149 -6.35 -15.90 -12.55
C LEU A 149 -7.10 -17.16 -12.09
N GLY A 150 -6.33 -18.17 -11.67
CA GLY A 150 -6.91 -19.32 -10.98
C GLY A 150 -7.16 -19.02 -9.50
N ASP A 151 -7.93 -19.87 -8.82
CA ASP A 151 -8.15 -19.75 -7.37
C ASP A 151 -6.83 -19.80 -6.55
N GLN A 152 -5.77 -20.41 -7.11
CA GLN A 152 -4.45 -20.55 -6.48
C GLN A 152 -3.54 -19.32 -6.69
N ASP A 153 -3.95 -18.37 -7.53
CA ASP A 153 -3.22 -17.14 -7.81
C ASP A 153 -3.70 -16.04 -6.85
N THR A 154 -3.44 -16.28 -5.57
CA THR A 154 -3.81 -15.39 -4.47
C THR A 154 -3.04 -14.07 -4.53
N ALA A 155 -3.59 -13.01 -3.94
CA ALA A 155 -2.88 -11.74 -3.84
C ALA A 155 -1.58 -11.90 -3.03
N LEU A 156 -1.57 -12.74 -1.99
CA LEU A 156 -0.36 -13.05 -1.22
C LEU A 156 0.77 -13.64 -2.09
N LYS A 157 0.44 -14.49 -3.06
CA LYS A 157 1.39 -15.08 -4.00
C LYS A 157 1.84 -14.08 -5.08
N LEU A 158 0.92 -13.28 -5.60
CA LEU A 158 1.16 -12.38 -6.74
C LEU A 158 1.79 -11.03 -6.35
N HIS A 159 1.47 -10.49 -5.18
CA HIS A 159 1.93 -9.17 -4.74
C HIS A 159 3.47 -9.06 -4.67
N PRO A 160 4.22 -10.06 -4.15
CA PRO A 160 5.69 -10.05 -4.18
C PRO A 160 6.30 -9.93 -5.58
N GLU A 161 5.60 -10.40 -6.63
CA GLU A 161 6.13 -10.43 -8.00
C GLU A 161 6.32 -9.03 -8.62
N PHE A 162 5.75 -7.99 -8.00
CA PHE A 162 5.99 -6.59 -8.36
C PHE A 162 7.28 -6.02 -7.76
N TYR A 163 7.98 -6.79 -6.93
CA TYR A 163 9.17 -6.37 -6.20
C TYR A 163 10.36 -7.30 -6.45
N ARG A 164 11.57 -6.82 -6.13
CA ARG A 164 12.81 -7.62 -6.06
C ARG A 164 13.12 -8.50 -7.30
N GLY A 165 12.86 -8.01 -8.51
CA GLY A 165 13.12 -8.78 -9.73
C GLY A 165 12.07 -9.85 -10.05
N GLY A 166 10.92 -9.83 -9.35
CA GLY A 166 9.77 -10.65 -9.68
C GLY A 166 9.24 -10.37 -11.09
N LYS A 167 8.36 -11.25 -11.58
CA LYS A 167 7.88 -11.27 -12.95
C LYS A 167 7.31 -9.92 -13.43
N TYR A 168 6.71 -9.15 -12.53
CA TYR A 168 6.05 -7.87 -12.83
C TYR A 168 6.84 -6.64 -12.37
N SER A 169 8.02 -6.84 -11.77
CA SER A 169 8.81 -5.75 -11.17
C SER A 169 9.31 -4.70 -12.16
N HIS A 170 9.49 -5.06 -13.44
CA HIS A 170 9.95 -4.14 -14.49
C HIS A 170 8.87 -3.23 -15.06
N ALA A 171 7.59 -3.47 -14.72
CA ALA A 171 6.47 -2.69 -15.26
C ALA A 171 6.20 -1.38 -14.51
N THR A 172 7.08 -1.03 -13.57
CA THR A 172 6.90 0.01 -12.54
C THR A 172 7.38 1.45 -12.84
N PRO A 173 7.84 1.88 -14.04
CA PRO A 173 8.25 3.27 -14.16
C PRO A 173 7.14 4.31 -14.35
N ASP A 174 6.11 4.10 -15.19
CA ASP A 174 5.26 5.25 -15.60
C ASP A 174 3.86 4.87 -16.17
N ALA A 175 3.37 3.65 -15.97
CA ALA A 175 2.10 3.22 -16.56
C ALA A 175 1.38 2.14 -15.73
N CYS A 176 0.11 1.89 -16.05
CA CYS A 176 -0.57 0.68 -15.58
C CYS A 176 -0.04 -0.53 -16.35
N TYR A 177 0.49 -1.51 -15.64
CA TYR A 177 0.78 -2.80 -16.24
C TYR A 177 -0.53 -3.56 -16.47
N SER A 178 -0.82 -3.91 -17.72
CA SER A 178 -1.82 -4.92 -18.05
C SER A 178 -1.22 -5.79 -19.14
N PRO A 179 -1.22 -7.14 -19.01
CA PRO A 179 -0.88 -8.01 -20.12
C PRO A 179 -1.74 -7.66 -21.35
N VAL A 180 -1.11 -7.54 -22.53
CA VAL A 180 -1.69 -6.98 -23.78
C VAL A 180 -3.01 -7.65 -24.19
N THR A 181 -3.27 -8.87 -23.73
CA THR A 181 -4.47 -9.66 -24.04
C THR A 181 -5.74 -9.27 -23.29
N HIS A 182 -5.69 -8.37 -22.28
CA HIS A 182 -6.85 -8.15 -21.37
C HIS A 182 -7.17 -6.69 -21.04
N ALA A 183 -6.54 -5.72 -21.73
CA ALA A 183 -6.79 -4.29 -21.51
C ALA A 183 -8.22 -3.83 -21.85
N THR A 184 -9.05 -4.70 -22.44
CA THR A 184 -10.46 -4.42 -22.76
C THR A 184 -11.43 -4.74 -21.63
N ARG A 185 -11.03 -5.54 -20.62
CA ARG A 185 -11.94 -6.06 -19.57
C ARG A 185 -11.97 -5.21 -18.30
N ALA A 186 -10.93 -4.45 -18.04
CA ALA A 186 -10.96 -3.38 -17.06
C ALA A 186 -9.89 -2.33 -17.35
N SER A 187 -10.11 -1.12 -16.85
CA SER A 187 -9.12 -0.04 -16.89
C SER A 187 -9.04 0.66 -15.55
N ILE A 188 -7.85 1.18 -15.23
CA ILE A 188 -7.64 2.03 -14.05
C ILE A 188 -7.22 3.40 -14.54
N THR A 189 -7.99 4.42 -14.17
CA THR A 189 -7.66 5.83 -14.40
C THR A 189 -7.36 6.51 -13.09
N PHE A 190 -6.47 7.50 -13.14
CA PHE A 190 -6.03 8.23 -11.96
C PHE A 190 -6.29 9.72 -12.13
N GLU A 191 -6.88 10.30 -11.10
CA GLU A 191 -7.16 11.72 -10.98
C GLU A 191 -6.50 12.19 -9.69
N ARG A 192 -5.49 13.07 -9.83
CA ARG A 192 -4.74 13.55 -8.67
C ARG A 192 -5.49 14.72 -8.04
N GLU A 193 -5.84 14.60 -6.77
CA GLU A 193 -6.46 15.69 -6.00
C GLU A 193 -5.39 16.68 -5.52
N ASN A 194 -4.33 16.14 -4.93
CA ASN A 194 -3.19 16.93 -4.46
C ASN A 194 -1.89 16.09 -4.56
N GLN A 195 -0.78 16.59 -4.02
CA GLN A 195 0.51 15.91 -4.15
C GLN A 195 0.54 14.50 -3.53
N ASN A 196 -0.30 14.25 -2.52
CA ASN A 196 -0.26 13.06 -1.67
C ASN A 196 -1.54 12.22 -1.73
N GLU A 197 -2.61 12.76 -2.30
CA GLU A 197 -3.92 12.12 -2.40
C GLU A 197 -4.33 11.97 -3.86
N VAL A 198 -4.72 10.75 -4.20
CA VAL A 198 -5.05 10.33 -5.56
C VAL A 198 -6.39 9.61 -5.53
N PHE A 199 -7.28 10.00 -6.44
CA PHE A 199 -8.45 9.22 -6.78
C PHE A 199 -8.12 8.27 -7.92
N ALA A 200 -8.52 7.02 -7.77
CA ALA A 200 -8.40 5.98 -8.77
C ALA A 200 -9.81 5.46 -9.08
N VAL A 201 -10.09 5.24 -10.36
CA VAL A 201 -11.34 4.63 -10.82
C VAL A 201 -10.98 3.35 -11.55
N LEU A 202 -11.42 2.21 -11.02
CA LEU A 202 -11.42 0.93 -11.73
C LEU A 202 -12.75 0.83 -12.49
N LYS A 203 -12.68 0.84 -13.82
CA LYS A 203 -13.83 0.55 -14.68
C LYS A 203 -13.80 -0.90 -15.09
N TYR A 204 -14.87 -1.64 -14.80
CA TYR A 204 -15.01 -3.05 -15.15
C TYR A 204 -15.92 -3.21 -16.37
N TYR A 205 -15.44 -3.98 -17.35
CA TYR A 205 -16.12 -4.31 -18.59
C TYR A 205 -16.10 -5.84 -18.74
N PRO A 206 -17.14 -6.57 -18.31
CA PRO A 206 -17.19 -8.00 -18.50
C PRO A 206 -17.14 -8.32 -20.00
N SER A 207 -16.50 -9.44 -20.33
CA SER A 207 -16.45 -10.00 -21.68
C SER A 207 -17.77 -10.62 -22.13
#